data_AF-A0A815N4E7-F1
#
_entry.id   AF-A0A815N4E7-F1
#
_cell.length_a   1.000
_cell.length_b   1.000
_cell.length_c   1.000
_cell.angle_alpha   90.00
_cell.angle_beta   90.00
_cell.angle_gamma   90.00
#
_symmetry.space_group_name_H-M   'P 1'
#
loop_
_entity.id
_entity.type
_entity.pdbx_description
1 polymer ?
#
loop_
_entity_poly.entity_id
_entity_poly.type
_entity_poly.pdbx_seq_one_letter_code
_entity_poly.pdbx_strand_id
1 'polypeptide(L)'
;MSRQNAPDRAVHSKGFIAYNSLGPDSSGPVDTIREARGFTAKMYTNEGIWDLVTTSSPGFFIRNPILFPELARALKRNPQTNMKDPNVYWNFVANHIETVHQAHHYD
;
A
#
# COMPACT_ATOMS: atom_id res chain seq x y z
N MET A 1 3.95 36.01 -38.31
CA MET A 1 5.06 35.78 -37.37
C MET A 1 4.66 34.70 -36.38
N SER A 2 5.23 33.51 -36.53
CA SER A 2 4.98 32.33 -35.70
C SER A 2 5.54 32.56 -34.29
N ARG A 3 4.71 32.43 -33.25
CA ARG A 3 5.19 32.28 -31.88
C ARG A 3 5.70 30.85 -31.74
N GLN A 4 7.02 30.71 -31.73
CA GLN A 4 7.70 29.47 -31.38
C GLN A 4 7.32 29.13 -29.93
N ASN A 5 6.53 28.08 -29.72
CA ASN A 5 6.30 27.50 -28.40
C ASN A 5 7.64 26.95 -27.91
N ALA A 6 8.25 27.61 -26.93
CA ALA A 6 9.37 27.04 -26.19
C ALA A 6 8.89 25.76 -25.51
N PRO A 7 9.69 24.67 -25.50
CA PRO A 7 9.32 23.45 -24.79
C PRO A 7 9.16 23.76 -23.31
N ASP A 8 8.06 23.30 -22.70
CA ASP A 8 7.80 23.39 -21.27
C ASP A 8 9.06 23.00 -20.49
N ARG A 9 9.64 23.95 -19.76
CA ARG A 9 10.77 23.67 -18.87
C ARG A 9 10.29 22.61 -17.88
N ALA A 10 11.02 21.50 -17.77
CA ALA A 10 10.80 20.52 -16.73
C ALA A 10 10.64 21.24 -15.38
N VAL A 11 9.43 21.21 -14.82
CA VAL A 11 9.16 21.81 -13.51
C VAL A 11 9.86 20.93 -12.49
N HIS A 12 11.01 21.38 -12.00
CA HIS A 12 11.74 20.68 -10.94
C HIS A 12 10.97 20.83 -9.62
N SER A 13 10.09 19.88 -9.35
CA SER A 13 9.41 19.75 -8.06
C SER A 13 10.35 19.08 -7.07
N LYS A 14 10.58 19.70 -5.91
CA LYS A 14 11.23 18.99 -4.78
C LYS A 14 10.28 17.89 -4.31
N GLY A 15 10.81 16.83 -3.72
CA GLY A 15 9.99 15.73 -3.21
C GLY A 15 10.77 14.75 -2.35
N PHE A 16 10.05 13.81 -1.74
CA PHE A 16 10.64 12.67 -1.05
C PHE A 16 9.90 11.38 -1.41
N ILE A 17 10.61 10.26 -1.28
CA ILE A 17 10.07 8.90 -1.45
C ILE A 17 10.24 8.13 -0.15
N ALA A 18 9.24 7.34 0.21
CA ALA A 18 9.27 6.43 1.35
C ALA A 18 8.80 5.03 0.94
N TYR A 19 9.42 4.02 1.57
CA TYR A 19 9.03 2.62 1.48
C TYR A 19 8.71 2.12 2.88
N ASN A 20 7.65 1.34 3.03
CA ASN A 20 7.24 0.84 4.33
C ASN A 20 6.65 -0.57 4.26
N SER A 21 6.79 -1.31 5.36
CA SER A 21 5.99 -2.51 5.61
C SER A 21 4.52 -2.12 5.82
N LEU A 22 3.60 -2.91 5.26
CA LEU A 22 2.16 -2.85 5.60
C LEU A 22 1.73 -4.04 6.48
N GLY A 23 2.69 -4.87 6.90
CA GLY A 23 2.44 -6.00 7.77
C GLY A 23 2.28 -5.61 9.24
N PRO A 24 1.98 -6.59 10.10
CA PRO A 24 1.60 -6.34 11.49
C PRO A 24 2.75 -6.11 12.46
N ASP A 25 3.99 -6.08 11.97
CA ASP A 25 5.17 -6.05 12.82
C ASP A 25 5.42 -4.65 13.40
N SER A 26 4.91 -4.48 14.63
CA SER A 26 5.28 -3.40 15.55
C SER A 26 6.67 -3.60 16.18
N SER A 27 7.31 -4.76 16.00
CA SER A 27 8.61 -5.12 16.58
C SER A 27 9.83 -4.76 15.71
N GLY A 28 9.62 -4.01 14.64
CA GLY A 28 10.65 -3.67 13.66
C GLY A 28 10.54 -4.54 12.40
N PRO A 29 10.65 -3.94 11.20
CA PRO A 29 10.46 -4.67 9.96
C PRO A 29 11.64 -5.62 9.74
N VAL A 30 11.34 -6.91 9.63
CA VAL A 30 12.22 -7.78 8.85
C VAL A 30 11.86 -7.52 7.39
N ASP A 31 12.70 -6.75 6.70
CA ASP A 31 12.46 -6.28 5.32
C ASP A 31 12.28 -7.43 4.30
N THR A 32 12.58 -8.66 4.70
CA THR A 32 12.47 -9.86 3.87
C THR A 32 11.17 -10.65 4.07
N ILE A 33 10.30 -10.25 5.01
CA ILE A 33 8.99 -10.91 5.17
C ILE A 33 8.14 -10.71 3.92
N ARG A 34 7.44 -11.78 3.52
CA ARG A 34 6.44 -11.77 2.45
C ARG A 34 5.18 -11.05 2.94
N GLU A 35 5.01 -9.82 2.48
CA GLU A 35 3.88 -8.96 2.82
C GLU A 35 3.75 -7.82 1.81
N ALA A 36 2.60 -7.13 1.82
CA ALA A 36 2.43 -5.94 1.02
C ALA A 36 3.39 -4.82 1.49
N ARG A 37 4.01 -4.14 0.53
CA ARG A 37 4.89 -2.99 0.78
C ARG A 37 4.22 -1.72 0.29
N GLY A 38 4.29 -0.67 1.10
CA GLY A 38 3.87 0.66 0.72
C GLY A 38 4.96 1.38 -0.06
N PHE A 39 4.54 2.15 -1.06
CA PHE A 39 5.36 3.12 -1.78
C PHE A 39 4.66 4.46 -1.70
N THR A 40 5.38 5.47 -1.22
CA THR A 40 4.84 6.84 -1.15
C THR A 40 5.81 7.80 -1.80
N ALA A 41 5.30 8.66 -2.68
CA ALA A 41 6.03 9.79 -3.23
C ALA A 41 5.28 11.09 -2.95
N LYS A 42 5.94 12.04 -2.29
CA LYS A 42 5.43 13.40 -2.07
C LYS A 42 6.11 14.36 -3.03
N MET A 43 5.31 15.11 -3.79
CA MET A 43 5.77 16.13 -4.72
C MET A 43 5.26 17.50 -4.29
N TYR A 44 6.18 18.46 -4.15
CA TYR A 44 5.86 19.86 -3.90
C TYR A 44 5.72 20.58 -5.25
N THR A 45 4.48 20.82 -5.66
CA THR A 45 4.15 21.49 -6.93
C THR A 45 3.78 22.96 -6.68
N ASN A 46 3.65 23.73 -7.75
CA ASN A 46 3.19 25.13 -7.66
C ASN A 46 1.69 25.24 -7.29
N GLU A 47 0.93 24.14 -7.43
CA GLU A 47 -0.50 24.06 -7.10
C GLU A 47 -0.76 23.43 -5.72
N GLY A 48 0.30 22.99 -5.03
CA GLY A 48 0.23 22.40 -3.70
C GLY A 48 1.03 21.12 -3.56
N ILE A 49 0.70 20.34 -2.53
CA ILE A 49 1.33 19.03 -2.30
C ILE A 49 0.54 17.98 -3.07
N TRP A 50 1.22 17.19 -3.90
CA TRP A 50 0.66 16.00 -4.53
C TRP A 50 1.32 14.74 -3.95
N ASP A 51 0.50 13.88 -3.33
CA ASP A 51 0.93 12.64 -2.71
C ASP A 51 0.44 11.44 -3.52
N LEU A 52 1.39 10.64 -4.02
CA LEU A 52 1.12 9.33 -4.59
C LEU A 52 1.36 8.28 -3.50
N VAL A 53 0.28 7.73 -2.95
CA VAL A 53 0.31 6.67 -1.93
C VAL A 53 -0.18 5.37 -2.56
N THR A 54 0.71 4.42 -2.73
CA THR A 54 0.42 3.15 -3.40
C THR A 54 1.02 1.97 -2.66
N THR A 55 0.73 0.77 -3.18
CA THR A 55 1.37 -0.46 -2.74
C THR A 55 2.21 -1.04 -3.87
N SER A 56 3.10 -1.98 -3.54
CA SER A 56 3.97 -2.65 -4.51
C SER A 56 3.21 -3.55 -5.50
N SER A 57 1.92 -3.85 -5.25
CA SER A 57 1.07 -4.63 -6.15
C SER A 57 0.16 -3.70 -6.98
N PRO A 58 -0.14 -4.05 -8.26
CA PRO A 58 -1.10 -3.33 -9.08
C PRO A 58 -2.56 -3.47 -8.59
N GLY A 59 -2.84 -4.41 -7.69
CA GLY A 59 -4.16 -4.66 -7.10
C GLY A 59 -4.15 -4.52 -5.58
N PHE A 60 -5.36 -4.59 -4.99
CA PHE A 60 -5.55 -4.62 -3.54
C PHE A 60 -6.56 -5.70 -3.14
N PHE A 61 -6.58 -6.09 -1.86
CA PHE A 61 -7.39 -7.22 -1.37
C PHE A 61 -8.90 -6.99 -1.50
N ILE A 62 -9.35 -5.74 -1.33
CA ILE A 62 -10.77 -5.40 -1.23
C ILE A 62 -11.16 -4.39 -2.31
N ARG A 63 -12.43 -4.44 -2.72
CA ARG A 63 -13.02 -3.48 -3.66
C ARG A 63 -13.90 -2.43 -2.96
N ASN A 64 -14.34 -2.72 -1.73
CA ASN A 64 -15.15 -1.81 -0.92
C ASN A 64 -14.34 -1.35 0.30
N PRO A 65 -14.11 -0.03 0.48
CA PRO A 65 -13.31 0.50 1.60
C PRO A 65 -13.94 0.22 2.97
N ILE A 66 -15.24 -0.09 3.07
CA ILE A 66 -15.89 -0.45 4.34
C ILE A 66 -15.27 -1.71 4.96
N LEU A 67 -14.70 -2.61 4.15
CA LEU A 67 -14.05 -3.84 4.62
C LEU A 67 -12.62 -3.61 5.13
N PHE A 68 -12.06 -2.41 4.97
CA PHE A 68 -10.68 -2.12 5.35
C PHE A 68 -10.36 -2.40 6.83
N PRO A 69 -11.22 -2.04 7.82
CA PRO A 69 -10.97 -2.38 9.22
C PRO A 69 -10.93 -3.89 9.48
N GLU A 70 -11.75 -4.66 8.75
CA GLU A 70 -11.76 -6.12 8.85
C GLU A 70 -10.49 -6.73 8.27
N LEU A 71 -10.08 -6.30 7.07
CA LEU A 71 -8.81 -6.67 6.46
C LEU A 71 -7.63 -6.32 7.37
N ALA A 72 -7.60 -5.10 7.91
CA ALA A 72 -6.53 -4.65 8.80
C ALA A 72 -6.43 -5.49 10.07
N ARG A 73 -7.57 -5.95 10.62
CA ARG A 73 -7.59 -6.89 11.74
C ARG A 73 -7.08 -8.27 11.32
N ALA A 74 -7.44 -8.75 10.13
CA ALA A 74 -7.00 -10.04 9.61
C ALA A 74 -5.49 -10.11 9.32
N LEU A 75 -4.88 -8.98 8.97
CA LEU A 75 -3.43 -8.87 8.77
C LEU A 75 -2.66 -8.68 10.09
N LYS A 76 -3.32 -8.27 11.18
CA LYS A 76 -2.71 -7.97 12.49
C LYS A 76 -2.37 -9.22 13.31
N ARG A 77 -1.41 -9.06 14.24
CA ARG A 77 -1.11 -10.06 15.27
C ARG A 77 -2.33 -10.22 16.20
N ASN A 78 -2.55 -11.46 16.65
CA ASN A 78 -3.60 -11.76 17.62
C ASN A 78 -3.33 -10.98 18.92
N PRO A 79 -4.31 -10.24 19.45
CA PRO A 79 -4.11 -9.35 20.60
C PRO A 79 -3.81 -10.09 21.92
N GLN A 80 -4.16 -11.37 22.03
CA GLN A 80 -3.91 -12.16 23.24
C GLN A 80 -2.52 -12.80 23.23
N THR A 81 -2.11 -13.33 22.09
CA THR A 81 -0.85 -14.09 21.96
C THR A 81 0.29 -13.27 21.37
N ASN A 82 -0.02 -12.11 20.77
CA ASN A 82 0.90 -11.29 19.98
C ASN A 82 1.57 -12.05 18.81
N MET A 83 0.96 -13.14 18.34
CA MET A 83 1.45 -13.95 17.22
C MET A 83 0.60 -13.74 15.96
N LYS A 84 1.18 -14.00 14.78
CA LYS A 84 0.38 -14.09 13.54
C LYS A 84 -0.59 -15.27 13.64
N ASP A 85 -1.82 -15.07 13.19
CA ASP A 85 -2.89 -16.07 13.25
C ASP A 85 -3.38 -16.39 11.83
N PRO A 86 -2.93 -17.51 11.23
CA PRO A 86 -3.36 -17.93 9.90
C PRO A 86 -4.87 -18.14 9.79
N ASN A 87 -5.55 -18.53 10.88
CA ASN A 87 -6.99 -18.78 10.83
C ASN A 87 -7.76 -17.49 10.58
N VAL A 88 -7.37 -16.38 11.23
CA VAL A 88 -8.05 -15.09 11.01
C VAL A 88 -7.83 -14.58 9.59
N TYR A 89 -6.61 -14.72 9.06
CA TYR A 89 -6.30 -14.34 7.67
C TYR A 89 -7.08 -15.18 6.65
N TRP A 90 -7.01 -16.51 6.75
CA TRP A 90 -7.68 -17.40 5.79
C TRP A 90 -9.20 -17.36 5.92
N ASN A 91 -9.75 -17.12 7.11
CA ASN A 91 -11.17 -16.87 7.27
C ASN A 91 -11.62 -15.60 6.53
N PHE A 92 -10.82 -14.53 6.54
CA PHE A 92 -11.13 -13.34 5.76
C PHE A 92 -11.11 -13.65 4.26
N VAL A 93 -10.03 -14.27 3.76
CA VAL A 93 -9.90 -14.63 2.34
C VAL A 93 -11.04 -15.53 1.86
N ALA A 94 -11.41 -16.54 2.66
CA ALA A 94 -12.48 -17.48 2.33
C ALA A 94 -13.87 -16.83 2.27
N ASN A 95 -14.12 -15.75 3.04
CA ASN A 95 -15.40 -15.05 3.05
C ASN A 95 -15.47 -13.90 2.02
N HIS A 96 -14.35 -13.49 1.44
CA HIS A 96 -14.25 -12.36 0.50
C HIS A 96 -13.52 -12.81 -0.77
N ILE A 97 -14.26 -13.38 -1.73
CA ILE A 97 -13.70 -13.95 -2.97
C ILE A 97 -12.91 -12.95 -3.82
N GLU A 98 -13.16 -11.65 -3.68
CA GLU A 98 -12.41 -10.60 -4.37
C GLU A 98 -10.93 -10.56 -3.98
N THR A 99 -10.58 -11.15 -2.83
CA THR A 99 -9.22 -11.16 -2.28
C THR A 99 -8.30 -12.15 -3.01
N VAL A 100 -8.85 -13.12 -3.74
CA VAL A 100 -8.12 -14.26 -4.32
C VAL A 100 -6.94 -13.82 -5.20
N HIS A 101 -7.14 -12.81 -6.06
CA HIS A 101 -6.07 -12.29 -6.91
C HIS A 101 -4.88 -11.77 -6.10
N GLN A 102 -5.16 -11.06 -5.00
CA GLN A 102 -4.13 -10.51 -4.15
C GLN A 102 -3.52 -11.56 -3.21
N ALA A 103 -4.32 -12.51 -2.72
CA ALA A 103 -3.83 -13.63 -1.92
C ALA A 103 -2.80 -14.46 -2.71
N HIS A 104 -3.11 -14.82 -3.96
CA HIS A 104 -2.16 -15.52 -4.83
C HIS A 104 -0.89 -14.72 -5.16
N HIS A 105 -0.95 -13.38 -5.18
CA HIS A 105 0.25 -12.56 -5.40
C HIS A 105 1.26 -12.66 -4.24
N TYR A 106 0.80 -13.05 -3.05
CA TYR A 106 1.61 -13.15 -1.84
C TYR A 106 1.65 -14.56 -1.23
N ASP A 107 1.19 -15.59 -1.93
CA ASP A 107 1.52 -16.99 -1.62
C ASP A 107 2.95 -17.36 -2.08
#